data_AF-A0A286B3M9-F1
#
_entry.id   AF-A0A286B3M9-F1
#
_cell.length_a   1.000
_cell.length_b   1.000
_cell.length_c   1.000
_cell.angle_alpha   90.00
_cell.angle_beta   90.00
_cell.angle_gamma   90.00
#
_symmetry.space_group_name_H-M   'P 1'
#
loop_
_entity.id
_entity.type
_entity.pdbx_description
1 polymer ?
#
loop_
_entity_poly.entity_id
_entity_poly.type
_entity_poly.pdbx_seq_one_letter_code
_entity_poly.pdbx_strand_id
1 'polypeptide(L)'
;MSEQQIKVPDIGDFDEVAVIEVLVNVGDTVKAEQSLITVESDKASMEIPSSAAGVVKALAVKVGDKVKEGSVVLTLEVSGAAASAPAAAAPAPAAAAPAPKAAAPAPVSAPVASTYGGKVDVECDVIVLGAGPGGYSAAFRAADLGLKVVLIERYATLGGVCLNVGCIPSKALLHVASVMDEVKHFADLGVSFAAPTVDRAKLLGHKNKVVGKLTGGLTAMAKMRKVTVLRGVGNFIDPYHIEVEETSGTSWDTTGSKQTVKFRNAIIAAGSQSVSLPFMPKDPRVVDSTGALEMGTDPKRMLVLGGGIIGLEMGTVYSTLGARLDVVEMLDGLMQGADRDLVKVWQKMNAPRFDNIMLKTKTVGAEATKEGIKVTFEGEQAPKEPQVYDLVLQAVGRSPNGKKIGAEKAGVAVSDRGFIPVDIQMRTNVPHIFAIGDIVGQPMLAHKAVHEAHVAAEVIAGEQKGDKELSSAAFNARVIPSVAYTDPEVAWVGLTEDQAKAEGIKVKKGHFPWTASGRAIANGRDEGFTKLLFDAETHRILGGGIVGTHAGDMIGEIALAIEMGADEIDIGKTIHPHPTLGESIGMAAEVAHGTCTDLPPAKKS
;
A
#
# COMPACT_ATOMS: atom_id res chain seq x y z
N MET A 1 -40.29 12.21 29.32
CA MET A 1 -39.63 11.09 28.63
C MET A 1 -40.72 10.29 27.97
N SER A 2 -40.73 10.20 26.64
CA SER A 2 -41.73 9.42 25.89
C SER A 2 -41.06 8.14 25.42
N GLU A 3 -41.65 6.99 25.73
CA GLU A 3 -41.20 5.72 25.21
C GLU A 3 -41.73 5.55 23.77
N GLN A 4 -40.83 5.28 22.83
CA GLN A 4 -41.16 5.06 21.42
C GLN A 4 -40.74 3.64 21.02
N GLN A 5 -41.69 2.87 20.48
CA GLN A 5 -41.39 1.56 19.90
C GLN A 5 -40.83 1.74 18.49
N ILE A 6 -39.67 1.15 18.24
CA ILE A 6 -39.08 1.08 16.90
C ILE A 6 -39.53 -0.22 16.27
N LYS A 7 -40.15 -0.11 15.10
CA LYS A 7 -40.70 -1.23 14.34
C LYS A 7 -39.86 -1.51 13.11
N VAL A 8 -39.92 -2.74 12.61
CA VAL A 8 -39.36 -3.12 11.31
C VAL A 8 -40.07 -2.28 10.23
N PRO A 9 -39.33 -1.50 9.41
CA PRO A 9 -39.88 -0.72 8.31
C PRO A 9 -40.35 -1.65 7.18
N ASP A 10 -40.88 -1.07 6.10
CA ASP A 10 -41.15 -1.83 4.88
C ASP A 10 -39.86 -2.52 4.40
N ILE A 11 -39.89 -3.84 4.37
CA ILE A 11 -38.76 -4.70 3.95
C ILE A 11 -38.94 -5.22 2.51
N GLY A 12 -39.93 -4.73 1.77
CA GLY A 12 -40.30 -5.18 0.41
C GLY A 12 -41.26 -6.37 0.43
N ASP A 13 -41.30 -7.15 -0.66
CA ASP A 13 -42.26 -8.27 -0.87
C ASP A 13 -42.00 -9.53 0.02
N PHE A 14 -41.43 -9.38 1.22
CA PHE A 14 -41.14 -10.49 2.13
C PHE A 14 -42.16 -10.56 3.27
N ASP A 15 -42.84 -11.70 3.40
CA ASP A 15 -43.82 -11.94 4.46
C ASP A 15 -43.19 -12.00 5.86
N GLU A 16 -42.04 -12.66 6.01
CA GLU A 16 -41.26 -12.79 7.25
C GLU A 16 -39.76 -12.99 6.94
N VAL A 17 -38.87 -12.36 7.71
CA VAL A 17 -37.40 -12.48 7.62
C VAL A 17 -36.80 -12.87 8.97
N ALA A 18 -35.68 -13.59 8.97
CA ALA A 18 -35.05 -14.08 10.21
C ALA A 18 -34.02 -13.08 10.75
N VAL A 19 -34.04 -12.80 12.05
CA VAL A 19 -33.02 -11.97 12.71
C VAL A 19 -31.75 -12.81 12.85
N ILE A 20 -30.67 -12.45 12.16
CA ILE A 20 -29.38 -13.15 12.23
C ILE A 20 -28.40 -12.48 13.20
N GLU A 21 -28.60 -11.19 13.50
CA GLU A 21 -27.74 -10.45 14.41
C GLU A 21 -28.52 -9.31 15.11
N VAL A 22 -28.20 -9.05 16.37
CA VAL A 22 -28.70 -7.90 17.14
C VAL A 22 -27.50 -7.01 17.45
N LEU A 23 -27.51 -5.77 16.94
CA LEU A 23 -26.37 -4.85 16.92
C LEU A 23 -26.33 -3.88 18.11
N VAL A 24 -27.34 -3.91 18.97
CA VAL A 24 -27.50 -3.00 20.12
C VAL A 24 -27.93 -3.75 21.38
N ASN A 25 -27.52 -3.24 22.54
CA ASN A 25 -27.87 -3.78 23.86
C ASN A 25 -28.80 -2.83 24.63
N VAL A 26 -29.51 -3.37 25.63
CA VAL A 26 -30.27 -2.54 26.59
C VAL A 26 -29.30 -1.62 27.34
N GLY A 27 -29.54 -0.32 27.30
CA GLY A 27 -28.68 0.73 27.84
C GLY A 27 -27.89 1.52 26.79
N ASP A 28 -27.82 1.05 25.54
CA ASP A 28 -27.09 1.74 24.47
C ASP A 28 -27.81 3.00 24.01
N THR A 29 -27.04 4.05 23.68
CA THR A 29 -27.55 5.26 23.05
C THR A 29 -27.49 5.10 21.54
N VAL A 30 -28.65 5.12 20.86
CA VAL A 30 -28.76 4.97 19.41
C VAL A 30 -29.11 6.30 18.73
N LYS A 31 -28.56 6.54 17.54
CA LYS A 31 -28.92 7.66 16.66
C LYS A 31 -30.03 7.25 15.68
N ALA A 32 -30.75 8.22 15.12
CA ALA A 32 -31.60 7.95 13.96
C ALA A 32 -30.72 7.42 12.80
N GLU A 33 -31.26 6.48 12.02
CA GLU A 33 -30.57 5.75 10.95
C GLU A 33 -29.45 4.78 11.39
N GLN A 34 -29.24 4.58 12.70
CA GLN A 34 -28.29 3.59 13.21
C GLN A 34 -28.89 2.18 13.13
N SER A 35 -28.15 1.24 12.53
CA SER A 35 -28.54 -0.17 12.42
C SER A 35 -28.76 -0.82 13.79
N LEU A 36 -29.91 -1.48 13.96
CA LEU A 36 -30.35 -2.10 15.21
C LEU A 36 -30.24 -3.63 15.17
N ILE A 37 -30.64 -4.22 14.05
CA ILE A 37 -30.60 -5.67 13.81
C ILE A 37 -30.23 -5.93 12.36
N THR A 38 -29.64 -7.08 12.10
CA THR A 38 -29.46 -7.62 10.75
C THR A 38 -30.48 -8.73 10.55
N VAL A 39 -31.27 -8.61 9.51
CA VAL A 39 -32.25 -9.63 9.09
C VAL A 39 -31.80 -10.27 7.80
N GLU A 40 -32.04 -11.57 7.67
CA GLU A 40 -31.70 -12.35 6.49
C GLU A 40 -32.97 -12.86 5.81
N SER A 41 -33.06 -12.59 4.51
CA SER A 41 -33.98 -13.24 3.59
C SER A 41 -33.23 -14.25 2.74
N ASP A 42 -33.95 -15.03 1.94
CA ASP A 42 -33.35 -15.93 0.95
C ASP A 42 -32.54 -15.19 -0.14
N LYS A 43 -32.69 -13.86 -0.27
CA LYS A 43 -32.05 -13.03 -1.32
C LYS A 43 -30.91 -12.14 -0.82
N ALA A 44 -30.99 -11.65 0.41
CA ALA A 44 -30.03 -10.69 0.96
C ALA A 44 -30.14 -10.60 2.49
N SER A 45 -29.01 -10.25 3.12
CA SER A 45 -29.00 -9.69 4.47
C SER A 45 -29.24 -8.18 4.40
N MET A 46 -30.12 -7.66 5.24
CA MET A 46 -30.46 -6.24 5.33
C MET A 46 -30.37 -5.79 6.78
N GLU A 47 -29.83 -4.59 6.99
CA GLU A 47 -29.82 -3.97 8.32
C GLU A 47 -31.08 -3.13 8.51
N ILE A 48 -31.72 -3.25 9.67
CA ILE A 48 -32.88 -2.45 10.04
C ILE A 48 -32.43 -1.25 10.87
N PRO A 49 -32.54 -0.02 10.36
CA PRO A 49 -32.12 1.18 11.06
C PRO A 49 -33.15 1.64 12.11
N SER A 50 -32.69 2.46 13.08
CA SER A 50 -33.54 3.12 14.05
C SER A 50 -34.27 4.32 13.46
N SER A 51 -35.59 4.38 13.62
CA SER A 51 -36.41 5.54 13.18
C SER A 51 -36.32 6.76 14.11
N ALA A 52 -35.65 6.65 15.26
CA ALA A 52 -35.44 7.76 16.20
C ALA A 52 -34.13 7.61 16.97
N ALA A 53 -33.67 8.71 17.56
CA ALA A 53 -32.55 8.70 18.50
C ALA A 53 -33.07 8.56 19.95
N GLY A 54 -32.37 7.79 20.78
CA GLY A 54 -32.78 7.56 22.17
C GLY A 54 -31.92 6.51 22.87
N VAL A 55 -32.28 6.17 24.12
CA VAL A 55 -31.62 5.11 24.88
C VAL A 55 -32.47 3.83 24.81
N VAL A 56 -31.85 2.69 24.49
CA VAL A 56 -32.54 1.39 24.38
C VAL A 56 -32.96 0.91 25.77
N LYS A 57 -34.27 0.84 26.02
CA LYS A 57 -34.81 0.33 27.29
C LYS A 57 -35.08 -1.17 27.30
N ALA A 58 -35.53 -1.71 26.17
CA ALA A 58 -35.88 -3.12 26.05
C ALA A 58 -35.75 -3.57 24.60
N LEU A 59 -35.17 -4.76 24.40
CA LEU A 59 -35.16 -5.47 23.12
C LEU A 59 -36.38 -6.39 23.06
N ALA A 60 -37.11 -6.36 21.94
CA ALA A 60 -38.28 -7.20 21.71
C ALA A 60 -37.99 -8.40 20.78
N VAL A 61 -36.77 -8.50 20.26
CA VAL A 61 -36.30 -9.54 19.34
C VAL A 61 -34.98 -10.14 19.80
N LYS A 62 -34.73 -11.40 19.44
CA LYS A 62 -33.44 -12.09 19.60
C LYS A 62 -33.02 -12.77 18.30
N VAL A 63 -31.73 -13.11 18.21
CA VAL A 63 -31.21 -13.89 17.07
C VAL A 63 -31.99 -15.20 16.92
N GLY A 64 -32.46 -15.47 15.71
CA GLY A 64 -33.31 -16.61 15.35
C GLY A 64 -34.81 -16.32 15.29
N ASP A 65 -35.28 -15.16 15.73
CA ASP A 65 -36.70 -14.78 15.63
C ASP A 65 -37.08 -14.40 14.19
N LYS A 66 -38.34 -14.66 13.82
CA LYS A 66 -38.91 -14.19 12.55
C LYS A 66 -39.68 -12.89 12.75
N VAL A 67 -39.37 -11.88 11.95
CA VAL A 67 -39.98 -10.55 12.00
C VAL A 67 -40.54 -10.15 10.63
N LYS A 68 -41.57 -9.30 10.63
CA LYS A 68 -42.20 -8.76 9.42
C LYS A 68 -42.39 -7.26 9.56
N GLU A 69 -42.78 -6.59 8.48
CA GLU A 69 -43.11 -5.16 8.53
C GLU A 69 -44.05 -4.86 9.72
N GLY A 70 -43.67 -3.87 10.54
CA GLY A 70 -44.43 -3.46 11.71
C GLY A 70 -44.14 -4.24 13.00
N SER A 71 -43.35 -5.33 12.96
CA SER A 71 -42.88 -6.02 14.18
C SER A 71 -42.03 -5.09 15.04
N VAL A 72 -42.22 -5.10 16.35
CA VAL A 72 -41.44 -4.26 17.27
C VAL A 72 -40.05 -4.85 17.46
N VAL A 73 -39.01 -4.06 17.21
CA VAL A 73 -37.59 -4.42 17.38
C VAL A 73 -37.13 -4.10 18.79
N LEU A 74 -37.39 -2.87 19.26
CA LEU A 74 -37.02 -2.40 20.59
C LEU A 74 -37.85 -1.19 21.04
N THR A 75 -37.77 -0.84 22.31
CA THR A 75 -38.35 0.38 22.88
C THR A 75 -37.25 1.36 23.25
N LEU A 76 -37.32 2.58 22.69
CA LEU A 76 -36.43 3.70 23.02
C LEU A 76 -37.08 4.62 24.04
N GLU A 77 -36.28 5.14 24.95
CA GLU A 77 -36.61 6.32 25.72
C GLU A 77 -36.16 7.57 24.94
N VAL A 78 -37.12 8.35 24.44
CA VAL A 78 -36.88 9.55 23.64
C VAL A 78 -37.09 10.79 24.51
N SER A 79 -36.11 11.69 24.51
CA SER A 79 -36.25 13.01 25.13
C SER A 79 -37.06 13.91 24.19
N GLY A 80 -38.32 14.17 24.55
CA GLY A 80 -39.24 14.92 23.72
C GLY A 80 -38.86 16.39 23.53
N ALA A 81 -38.82 16.84 22.28
CA ALA A 81 -39.06 18.23 21.90
C ALA A 81 -40.08 18.24 20.75
N ALA A 82 -41.24 18.86 20.99
CA ALA A 82 -42.36 18.95 20.06
C ALA A 82 -42.08 19.88 18.87
N ALA A 83 -42.73 19.57 17.76
CA ALA A 83 -42.62 20.23 16.47
C ALA A 83 -43.07 21.72 16.44
N SER A 84 -42.36 22.53 15.66
CA SER A 84 -42.89 23.74 15.02
C SER A 84 -42.22 23.94 13.66
N ALA A 85 -42.97 24.42 12.67
CA ALA A 85 -42.52 24.82 11.34
C ALA A 85 -43.09 26.21 11.01
N PRO A 86 -42.60 26.95 9.99
CA PRO A 86 -41.22 27.12 9.54
C PRO A 86 -40.83 28.62 9.55
N ALA A 87 -39.60 28.96 9.93
CA ALA A 87 -39.09 30.34 9.83
C ALA A 87 -37.70 30.37 9.17
N ALA A 88 -37.66 31.08 8.04
CA ALA A 88 -36.54 31.67 7.31
C ALA A 88 -35.13 31.09 7.53
N ALA A 89 -34.60 30.49 6.46
CA ALA A 89 -33.20 30.12 6.32
C ALA A 89 -32.27 31.33 6.48
N ALA A 90 -31.36 31.25 7.45
CA ALA A 90 -30.07 31.93 7.48
C ALA A 90 -29.00 30.87 7.83
N PRO A 91 -27.79 30.96 7.25
CA PRO A 91 -27.01 29.79 6.89
C PRO A 91 -26.28 29.16 8.08
N ALA A 92 -26.35 27.84 8.18
CA ALA A 92 -25.51 27.06 9.08
C ALA A 92 -24.05 27.04 8.57
N PRO A 93 -23.04 26.92 9.46
CA PRO A 93 -21.63 26.88 9.08
C PRO A 93 -21.36 25.65 8.21
N ALA A 94 -20.63 25.85 7.13
CA ALA A 94 -20.26 24.81 6.17
C ALA A 94 -19.73 23.55 6.86
N ALA A 95 -20.38 22.41 6.58
CA ALA A 95 -19.80 21.10 6.76
C ALA A 95 -18.45 21.05 6.03
N ALA A 96 -17.43 20.51 6.71
CA ALA A 96 -16.11 20.32 6.14
C ALA A 96 -16.23 19.50 4.84
N ALA A 97 -15.80 20.13 3.75
CA ALA A 97 -15.84 19.56 2.42
C ALA A 97 -15.03 18.24 2.35
N PRO A 98 -15.43 17.30 1.48
CA PRO A 98 -14.60 16.15 1.15
C PRO A 98 -13.24 16.62 0.62
N ALA A 99 -12.17 15.93 1.03
CA ALA A 99 -10.81 16.23 0.59
C ALA A 99 -10.78 16.24 -0.96
N PRO A 100 -10.29 17.33 -1.58
CA PRO A 100 -10.32 17.45 -3.02
C PRO A 100 -9.39 16.43 -3.67
N LYS A 101 -9.88 15.86 -4.78
CA LYS A 101 -9.10 15.21 -5.85
C LYS A 101 -7.77 15.96 -6.01
N ALA A 102 -6.65 15.23 -6.03
CA ALA A 102 -5.31 15.81 -6.07
C ALA A 102 -5.21 16.90 -7.15
N ALA A 103 -5.33 18.15 -6.73
CA ALA A 103 -5.10 19.30 -7.57
C ALA A 103 -3.63 19.28 -7.96
N ALA A 104 -3.33 19.63 -9.21
CA ALA A 104 -1.97 19.94 -9.62
C ALA A 104 -1.35 20.89 -8.57
N PRO A 105 -0.17 20.57 -8.02
CA PRO A 105 0.38 21.33 -6.91
C PRO A 105 0.49 22.81 -7.26
N ALA A 106 0.08 23.68 -6.34
CA ALA A 106 0.24 25.12 -6.47
C ALA A 106 1.71 25.45 -6.74
N PRO A 107 2.01 26.44 -7.61
CA PRO A 107 3.38 26.77 -7.97
C PRO A 107 4.15 27.23 -6.74
N VAL A 108 5.09 26.40 -6.30
CA VAL A 108 6.08 26.74 -5.27
C VAL A 108 7.01 27.79 -5.88
N SER A 109 7.23 28.90 -5.18
CA SER A 109 8.06 30.00 -5.68
C SER A 109 9.50 29.53 -5.95
N ALA A 110 9.97 29.71 -7.18
CA ALA A 110 11.32 29.31 -7.60
C ALA A 110 12.39 30.24 -6.98
N PRO A 111 13.46 29.70 -6.39
CA PRO A 111 14.58 30.50 -5.87
C PRO A 111 15.48 31.02 -7.01
N VAL A 112 16.16 32.14 -6.78
CA VAL A 112 17.16 32.71 -7.71
C VAL A 112 18.50 31.98 -7.53
N ALA A 113 18.95 31.28 -8.57
CA ALA A 113 20.17 30.47 -8.52
C ALA A 113 21.42 31.28 -8.89
N SER A 114 22.52 31.07 -8.15
CA SER A 114 23.86 31.59 -8.46
C SER A 114 24.61 30.67 -9.41
N THR A 115 25.51 31.18 -10.26
CA THR A 115 26.34 30.37 -11.17
C THR A 115 27.71 30.00 -10.58
N TYR A 116 28.13 28.74 -10.70
CA TYR A 116 29.44 28.25 -10.29
C TYR A 116 30.54 28.63 -11.32
N GLY A 117 31.66 29.15 -10.83
CA GLY A 117 32.82 29.56 -11.64
C GLY A 117 34.13 28.81 -11.32
N GLY A 118 34.05 27.69 -10.59
CA GLY A 118 35.22 26.91 -10.17
C GLY A 118 35.64 25.82 -11.17
N LYS A 119 36.50 24.91 -10.71
CA LYS A 119 37.02 23.80 -11.51
C LYS A 119 35.94 22.73 -11.73
N VAL A 120 35.84 22.22 -12.96
CA VAL A 120 35.00 21.06 -13.31
C VAL A 120 35.89 19.83 -13.45
N ASP A 121 35.55 18.74 -12.76
CA ASP A 121 36.32 17.49 -12.79
C ASP A 121 35.76 16.48 -13.80
N VAL A 122 34.44 16.44 -13.98
CA VAL A 122 33.74 15.54 -14.91
C VAL A 122 32.65 16.30 -15.67
N GLU A 123 32.51 16.04 -16.96
CA GLU A 123 31.38 16.54 -17.78
C GLU A 123 30.60 15.37 -18.38
N CYS A 124 29.27 15.47 -18.42
CA CYS A 124 28.40 14.48 -19.04
C CYS A 124 27.14 15.08 -19.68
N ASP A 125 26.42 14.28 -20.47
CA ASP A 125 25.13 14.69 -21.01
C ASP A 125 24.05 14.62 -19.92
N VAL A 126 24.07 13.55 -19.12
CA VAL A 126 23.07 13.32 -18.07
C VAL A 126 23.75 12.90 -16.77
N ILE A 127 23.43 13.59 -15.67
CA ILE A 127 23.63 13.02 -14.33
C ILE A 127 22.36 12.33 -13.86
N VAL A 128 22.53 11.23 -13.14
CA VAL A 128 21.46 10.60 -12.38
C VAL A 128 21.86 10.54 -10.91
N LEU A 129 21.07 11.17 -10.03
CA LEU A 129 21.34 11.24 -8.60
C LEU A 129 20.54 10.16 -7.85
N GLY A 130 21.22 9.08 -7.44
CA GLY A 130 20.66 7.91 -6.77
C GLY A 130 20.60 6.71 -7.70
N ALA A 131 21.00 5.53 -7.22
CA ALA A 131 21.02 4.28 -7.99
C ALA A 131 19.93 3.28 -7.57
N GLY A 132 18.79 3.78 -7.07
CA GLY A 132 17.57 2.97 -6.87
C GLY A 132 16.93 2.49 -8.18
N PRO A 133 15.78 1.78 -8.11
CA PRO A 133 15.06 1.28 -9.29
C PRO A 133 14.88 2.32 -10.39
N GLY A 134 14.40 3.52 -10.05
CA GLY A 134 14.28 4.60 -11.03
C GLY A 134 15.64 5.07 -11.54
N GLY A 135 16.59 5.32 -10.65
CA GLY A 135 17.89 5.89 -11.01
C GLY A 135 18.73 5.01 -11.94
N TYR A 136 18.96 3.74 -11.60
CA TYR A 136 19.75 2.88 -12.49
C TYR A 136 19.02 2.61 -13.81
N SER A 137 17.69 2.53 -13.81
CA SER A 137 16.91 2.33 -15.04
C SER A 137 17.01 3.54 -15.96
N ALA A 138 16.94 4.75 -15.41
CA ALA A 138 17.13 5.99 -16.15
C ALA A 138 18.56 6.07 -16.72
N ALA A 139 19.56 5.78 -15.89
CA ALA A 139 20.96 5.80 -16.32
C ALA A 139 21.24 4.79 -17.45
N PHE A 140 20.69 3.58 -17.32
CA PHE A 140 20.87 2.52 -18.32
C PHE A 140 20.12 2.85 -19.61
N ARG A 141 18.88 3.34 -19.50
CA ARG A 141 18.10 3.74 -20.67
C ARG A 141 18.74 4.90 -21.43
N ALA A 142 19.23 5.91 -20.71
CA ALA A 142 19.96 7.04 -21.30
C ALA A 142 21.26 6.59 -21.99
N ALA A 143 22.01 5.67 -21.38
CA ALA A 143 23.21 5.10 -21.98
C ALA A 143 22.91 4.23 -23.21
N ASP A 144 21.83 3.43 -23.18
CA ASP A 144 21.35 2.64 -24.33
C ASP A 144 20.89 3.57 -25.48
N LEU A 145 20.45 4.78 -25.15
CA LEU A 145 20.14 5.85 -26.09
C LEU A 145 21.38 6.67 -26.48
N GLY A 146 22.59 6.24 -26.12
CA GLY A 146 23.85 6.84 -26.61
C GLY A 146 24.28 8.13 -25.90
N LEU A 147 23.69 8.46 -24.74
CA LEU A 147 24.11 9.61 -23.94
C LEU A 147 25.29 9.24 -23.03
N LYS A 148 26.17 10.22 -22.77
CA LYS A 148 27.22 10.07 -21.74
C LYS A 148 26.60 10.27 -20.36
N VAL A 149 26.56 9.21 -19.55
CA VAL A 149 25.88 9.20 -18.26
C VAL A 149 26.85 9.09 -17.08
N VAL A 150 26.61 9.92 -16.06
CA VAL A 150 27.22 9.78 -14.73
C VAL A 150 26.12 9.44 -13.72
N LEU A 151 26.27 8.30 -13.04
CA LEU A 151 25.37 7.84 -11.97
C LEU A 151 26.03 8.08 -10.61
N ILE A 152 25.39 8.87 -9.75
CA ILE A 152 25.91 9.23 -8.43
C ILE A 152 25.15 8.43 -7.38
N GLU A 153 25.86 7.65 -6.57
CA GLU A 153 25.28 6.84 -5.49
C GLU A 153 26.15 6.93 -4.24
N ARG A 154 25.55 7.19 -3.08
CA ARG A 154 26.30 7.34 -1.82
C ARG A 154 26.71 6.01 -1.20
N TYR A 155 26.07 4.90 -1.58
CA TYR A 155 26.42 3.57 -1.12
C TYR A 155 27.37 2.84 -2.08
N ALA A 156 27.98 1.76 -1.60
CA ALA A 156 28.88 0.93 -2.41
C ALA A 156 28.16 0.12 -3.51
N THR A 157 26.85 -0.12 -3.34
CA THR A 157 26.05 -0.98 -4.21
C THR A 157 24.94 -0.21 -4.91
N LEU A 158 24.64 -0.62 -6.15
CA LEU A 158 23.49 -0.13 -6.90
C LEU A 158 22.21 -0.86 -6.47
N GLY A 159 21.07 -0.42 -6.98
CA GLY A 159 19.74 -0.99 -6.74
C GLY A 159 18.96 -0.32 -5.60
N GLY A 160 19.60 0.59 -4.86
CA GLY A 160 18.99 1.42 -3.81
C GLY A 160 18.22 0.63 -2.76
N VAL A 161 17.17 1.24 -2.20
CA VAL A 161 16.36 0.65 -1.13
C VAL A 161 15.76 -0.68 -1.54
N CYS A 162 15.10 -0.74 -2.71
CA CYS A 162 14.34 -1.91 -3.13
C CYS A 162 15.19 -3.19 -3.21
N LEU A 163 16.40 -3.10 -3.77
CA LEU A 163 17.28 -4.26 -3.88
C LEU A 163 18.02 -4.57 -2.57
N ASN A 164 18.52 -3.55 -1.88
CA ASN A 164 19.46 -3.77 -0.77
C ASN A 164 18.74 -4.00 0.57
N VAL A 165 17.68 -3.24 0.85
CA VAL A 165 17.03 -3.14 2.18
C VAL A 165 15.50 -3.01 2.10
N GLY A 166 14.89 -3.62 1.08
CA GLY A 166 13.47 -3.47 0.78
C GLY A 166 12.89 -4.70 0.08
N CYS A 167 12.36 -4.53 -1.13
CA CYS A 167 11.63 -5.53 -1.91
C CYS A 167 12.30 -6.91 -1.96
N ILE A 168 13.57 -6.97 -2.37
CA ILE A 168 14.25 -8.25 -2.64
C ILE A 168 14.55 -9.04 -1.35
N PRO A 169 15.22 -8.46 -0.33
CA PRO A 169 15.48 -9.19 0.89
C PRO A 169 14.20 -9.56 1.65
N SER A 170 13.18 -8.70 1.66
CA SER A 170 11.89 -9.03 2.30
C SER A 170 11.20 -10.22 1.62
N LYS A 171 11.13 -10.22 0.27
CA LYS A 171 10.47 -11.30 -0.50
C LYS A 171 11.24 -12.62 -0.40
N ALA A 172 12.56 -12.57 -0.32
CA ALA A 172 13.38 -13.77 -0.07
C ALA A 172 13.06 -14.40 1.29
N LEU A 173 12.88 -13.59 2.34
CA LEU A 173 12.52 -14.08 3.68
C LEU A 173 11.04 -14.54 3.75
N LEU A 174 10.13 -13.79 3.13
CA LEU A 174 8.71 -14.15 3.04
C LEU A 174 8.49 -15.47 2.32
N HIS A 175 9.24 -15.76 1.25
CA HIS A 175 9.16 -17.05 0.58
C HIS A 175 9.53 -18.21 1.52
N VAL A 176 10.62 -18.07 2.29
CA VAL A 176 11.01 -19.09 3.28
C VAL A 176 9.92 -19.24 4.35
N ALA A 177 9.37 -18.13 4.84
CA ALA A 177 8.28 -18.14 5.83
C ALA A 177 7.03 -18.83 5.28
N SER A 178 6.62 -18.52 4.05
CA SER A 178 5.46 -19.12 3.38
C SER A 178 5.61 -20.64 3.27
N VAL A 179 6.77 -21.14 2.82
CA VAL A 179 7.01 -22.60 2.75
C VAL A 179 6.99 -23.25 4.13
N MET A 180 7.54 -22.58 5.15
CA MET A 180 7.51 -23.09 6.54
C MET A 180 6.08 -23.18 7.10
N ASP A 181 5.20 -22.25 6.72
CA ASP A 181 3.81 -22.28 7.16
C ASP A 181 2.97 -23.28 6.35
N GLU A 182 3.20 -23.41 5.04
CA GLU A 182 2.54 -24.39 4.17
C GLU A 182 2.80 -25.83 4.66
N VAL A 183 4.05 -26.15 5.01
CA VAL A 183 4.43 -27.48 5.51
C VAL A 183 3.69 -27.87 6.79
N LYS A 184 3.24 -26.91 7.62
CA LYS A 184 2.46 -27.21 8.84
C LYS A 184 1.07 -27.75 8.50
N HIS A 185 0.45 -27.27 7.43
CA HIS A 185 -0.88 -27.70 7.00
C HIS A 185 -0.89 -29.13 6.44
N PHE A 186 0.25 -29.61 5.90
CA PHE A 186 0.35 -30.94 5.29
C PHE A 186 0.02 -32.10 6.25
N ALA A 187 0.13 -31.89 7.56
CA ALA A 187 -0.26 -32.89 8.54
C ALA A 187 -1.76 -33.25 8.43
N ASP A 188 -2.62 -32.26 8.17
CA ASP A 188 -4.06 -32.47 7.96
C ASP A 188 -4.35 -33.20 6.64
N LEU A 189 -3.40 -33.14 5.69
CA LEU A 189 -3.44 -33.85 4.40
C LEU A 189 -2.79 -35.25 4.47
N GLY A 190 -2.38 -35.69 5.67
CA GLY A 190 -1.77 -37.01 5.89
C GLY A 190 -0.27 -37.08 5.63
N VAL A 191 0.42 -35.94 5.48
CA VAL A 191 1.88 -35.88 5.29
C VAL A 191 2.52 -35.11 6.46
N SER A 192 3.18 -35.83 7.36
CA SER A 192 3.77 -35.22 8.55
C SER A 192 5.24 -34.87 8.36
N PHE A 193 5.63 -33.69 8.86
CA PHE A 193 7.01 -33.25 9.00
C PHE A 193 7.31 -32.96 10.46
N ALA A 194 8.57 -33.13 10.87
CA ALA A 194 9.02 -32.61 12.16
C ALA A 194 9.07 -31.07 12.10
N ALA A 195 8.92 -30.41 13.25
CA ALA A 195 9.09 -28.96 13.33
C ALA A 195 10.50 -28.56 12.84
N PRO A 196 10.63 -27.53 11.99
CA PRO A 196 11.91 -27.16 11.41
C PRO A 196 12.85 -26.57 12.46
N THR A 197 14.12 -26.95 12.40
CA THR A 197 15.20 -26.25 13.13
C THR A 197 15.71 -25.10 12.28
N VAL A 198 15.56 -23.87 12.76
CA VAL A 198 15.96 -22.67 12.02
C VAL A 198 17.40 -22.27 12.36
N ASP A 199 18.28 -22.28 11.36
CA ASP A 199 19.60 -21.65 11.42
C ASP A 199 19.51 -20.21 10.87
N ARG A 200 19.34 -19.24 11.78
CA ARG A 200 19.16 -17.83 11.42
C ARG A 200 20.37 -17.25 10.67
N ALA A 201 21.58 -17.73 10.96
CA ALA A 201 22.79 -17.26 10.27
C ALA A 201 22.81 -17.72 8.81
N LYS A 202 22.42 -18.97 8.53
CA LYS A 202 22.25 -19.45 7.14
C LYS A 202 21.09 -18.76 6.42
N LEU A 203 19.99 -18.49 7.10
CA LEU A 203 18.86 -17.75 6.52
C LEU A 203 19.27 -16.32 6.12
N LEU A 204 19.95 -15.61 7.02
CA LEU A 204 20.54 -14.30 6.73
C LEU A 204 21.56 -14.37 5.58
N GLY A 205 22.40 -15.40 5.58
CA GLY A 205 23.35 -15.69 4.49
C GLY A 205 22.67 -15.92 3.13
N HIS A 206 21.54 -16.63 3.12
CA HIS A 206 20.72 -16.81 1.91
C HIS A 206 20.19 -15.47 1.39
N LYS A 207 19.56 -14.65 2.24
CA LYS A 207 19.11 -13.28 1.89
C LYS A 207 20.25 -12.47 1.29
N ASN A 208 21.39 -12.42 1.97
CA ASN A 208 22.56 -11.66 1.53
C ASN A 208 23.14 -12.16 0.21
N LYS A 209 23.12 -13.47 -0.05
CA LYS A 209 23.55 -14.06 -1.32
C LYS A 209 22.65 -13.63 -2.48
N VAL A 210 21.33 -13.58 -2.27
CA VAL A 210 20.37 -13.10 -3.29
C VAL A 210 20.65 -11.63 -3.63
N VAL A 211 20.76 -10.78 -2.61
CA VAL A 211 21.09 -9.35 -2.78
C VAL A 211 22.44 -9.18 -3.50
N GLY A 212 23.49 -9.87 -3.04
CA GLY A 212 24.84 -9.79 -3.61
C GLY A 212 24.93 -10.22 -5.08
N LYS A 213 24.16 -11.25 -5.48
CA LYS A 213 24.09 -11.67 -6.89
C LYS A 213 23.52 -10.57 -7.78
N LEU A 214 22.43 -9.94 -7.33
CA LEU A 214 21.73 -8.92 -8.10
C LEU A 214 22.49 -7.59 -8.14
N THR A 215 23.09 -7.16 -7.03
CA THR A 215 23.93 -5.94 -7.00
C THR A 215 25.17 -6.11 -7.86
N GLY A 216 25.82 -7.27 -7.83
CA GLY A 216 26.92 -7.60 -8.74
C GLY A 216 26.52 -7.54 -10.22
N GLY A 217 25.32 -8.03 -10.53
CA GLY A 217 24.72 -7.92 -11.87
C GLY A 217 24.51 -6.48 -12.32
N LEU A 218 23.97 -5.61 -11.45
CA LEU A 218 23.80 -4.18 -11.75
C LEU A 218 25.14 -3.49 -12.01
N THR A 219 26.17 -3.76 -11.19
CA THR A 219 27.52 -3.22 -11.39
C THR A 219 28.10 -3.66 -12.74
N ALA A 220 27.94 -4.93 -13.12
CA ALA A 220 28.37 -5.42 -14.42
C ALA A 220 27.62 -4.73 -15.57
N MET A 221 26.30 -4.54 -15.44
CA MET A 221 25.48 -3.85 -16.45
C MET A 221 25.85 -2.37 -16.62
N ALA A 222 26.12 -1.66 -15.51
CA ALA A 222 26.60 -0.28 -15.58
C ALA A 222 27.92 -0.18 -16.36
N LYS A 223 28.86 -1.11 -16.11
CA LYS A 223 30.13 -1.19 -16.84
C LYS A 223 29.94 -1.51 -18.33
N MET A 224 29.08 -2.47 -18.67
CA MET A 224 28.79 -2.83 -20.06
C MET A 224 28.20 -1.67 -20.85
N ARG A 225 27.39 -0.83 -20.19
CA ARG A 225 26.80 0.39 -20.75
C ARG A 225 27.71 1.61 -20.69
N LYS A 226 28.93 1.47 -20.17
CA LYS A 226 29.90 2.56 -19.99
C LYS A 226 29.35 3.73 -19.14
N VAL A 227 28.46 3.44 -18.20
CA VAL A 227 27.98 4.42 -17.21
C VAL A 227 29.09 4.67 -16.20
N THR A 228 29.49 5.93 -16.03
CA THR A 228 30.44 6.30 -14.97
C THR A 228 29.70 6.34 -13.63
N VAL A 229 30.06 5.47 -12.70
CA VAL A 229 29.49 5.48 -11.34
C VAL A 229 30.42 6.26 -10.41
N LEU A 230 29.91 7.32 -9.79
CA LEU A 230 30.61 8.06 -8.75
C LEU A 230 30.01 7.71 -7.39
N ARG A 231 30.86 7.17 -6.51
CA ARG A 231 30.44 6.83 -5.15
C ARG A 231 30.56 8.05 -4.23
N GLY A 232 29.44 8.70 -3.91
CA GLY A 232 29.46 9.89 -3.06
C GLY A 232 28.11 10.51 -2.78
N VAL A 233 28.09 11.46 -1.84
CA VAL A 233 26.93 12.31 -1.54
C VAL A 233 26.88 13.45 -2.55
N GLY A 234 25.90 13.42 -3.44
CA GLY A 234 25.67 14.48 -4.43
C GLY A 234 24.81 15.62 -3.89
N ASN A 235 25.28 16.86 -4.05
CA ASN A 235 24.53 18.08 -3.75
C ASN A 235 24.62 19.06 -4.91
N PHE A 236 23.48 19.51 -5.43
CA PHE A 236 23.47 20.57 -6.44
C PHE A 236 24.12 21.84 -5.85
N ILE A 237 24.93 22.50 -6.66
CA ILE A 237 25.60 23.76 -6.28
C ILE A 237 25.16 24.92 -7.16
N ASP A 238 24.65 24.62 -8.36
CA ASP A 238 23.95 25.55 -9.26
C ASP A 238 23.04 24.73 -10.23
N PRO A 239 22.37 25.36 -11.23
CA PRO A 239 21.48 24.65 -12.16
C PRO A 239 22.15 23.66 -13.13
N TYR A 240 23.48 23.63 -13.24
CA TYR A 240 24.24 22.81 -14.20
C TYR A 240 25.43 22.05 -13.58
N HIS A 241 25.62 22.14 -12.26
CA HIS A 241 26.70 21.50 -11.53
C HIS A 241 26.21 20.83 -10.24
N ILE A 242 26.76 19.64 -10.00
CA ILE A 242 26.60 18.89 -8.75
C ILE A 242 27.98 18.61 -8.15
N GLU A 243 28.14 18.89 -6.87
CA GLU A 243 29.32 18.48 -6.09
C GLU A 243 29.06 17.09 -5.52
N VAL A 244 30.02 16.19 -5.70
CA VAL A 244 29.98 14.83 -5.16
C VAL A 244 31.07 14.70 -4.11
N GLU A 245 30.67 14.55 -2.86
CA GLU A 245 31.58 14.25 -1.76
C GLU A 245 31.75 12.72 -1.65
N GLU A 246 32.96 12.23 -1.90
CA GLU A 246 33.25 10.80 -1.94
C GLU A 246 32.95 10.11 -0.60
N THR A 247 32.46 8.88 -0.68
CA THR A 247 32.12 8.07 0.51
C THR A 247 32.84 6.73 0.52
N SER A 248 32.97 6.14 1.71
CA SER A 248 33.65 4.86 1.91
C SER A 248 32.94 3.96 2.93
N GLY A 249 33.48 2.75 3.16
CA GLY A 249 32.93 1.80 4.14
C GLY A 249 31.68 1.05 3.66
N THR A 250 30.91 0.54 4.62
CA THR A 250 29.62 -0.15 4.37
C THR A 250 28.42 0.79 4.37
N SER A 251 28.62 2.03 4.83
CA SER A 251 27.65 3.11 4.82
C SER A 251 28.08 4.17 3.79
N TRP A 252 27.79 5.44 4.09
CA TRP A 252 28.06 6.61 3.26
C TRP A 252 28.89 7.66 4.03
N ASP A 253 29.80 7.21 4.89
CA ASP A 253 30.73 8.09 5.60
C ASP A 253 31.62 8.82 4.59
N THR A 254 31.69 10.16 4.69
CA THR A 254 32.41 10.97 3.71
C THR A 254 33.91 10.96 3.96
N THR A 255 34.69 10.98 2.87
CA THR A 255 36.17 11.01 2.93
C THR A 255 36.73 12.44 2.96
N GLY A 256 35.87 13.44 2.75
CA GLY A 256 36.24 14.84 2.54
C GLY A 256 36.76 15.16 1.12
N SER A 257 36.98 14.14 0.28
CA SER A 257 37.32 14.32 -1.13
C SER A 257 36.08 14.74 -1.93
N LYS A 258 36.22 15.72 -2.83
CA LYS A 258 35.11 16.31 -3.59
C LYS A 258 35.42 16.37 -5.07
N GLN A 259 34.40 16.12 -5.88
CA GLN A 259 34.47 16.26 -7.34
C GLN A 259 33.27 17.06 -7.84
N THR A 260 33.50 17.98 -8.77
CA THR A 260 32.42 18.73 -9.42
C THR A 260 32.08 18.11 -10.77
N VAL A 261 30.80 17.77 -10.96
CA VAL A 261 30.27 17.24 -12.22
C VAL A 261 29.39 18.30 -12.87
N LYS A 262 29.73 18.67 -14.11
CA LYS A 262 28.90 19.52 -14.96
C LYS A 262 28.03 18.67 -15.88
N PHE A 263 26.78 19.07 -16.05
CA PHE A 263 25.80 18.30 -16.81
C PHE A 263 24.97 19.18 -17.76
N ARG A 264 24.42 18.56 -18.80
CA ARG A 264 23.41 19.20 -19.67
C ARG A 264 22.02 18.97 -19.12
N ASN A 265 21.73 17.75 -18.67
CA ASN A 265 20.49 17.36 -18.02
C ASN A 265 20.75 16.61 -16.70
N ALA A 266 19.76 16.64 -15.81
CA ALA A 266 19.80 15.91 -14.55
C ALA A 266 18.53 15.09 -14.33
N ILE A 267 18.65 13.89 -13.78
CA ILE A 267 17.54 13.08 -13.31
C ILE A 267 17.72 12.83 -11.81
N ILE A 268 16.82 13.40 -11.00
CA ILE A 268 16.82 13.25 -9.54
C ILE A 268 16.06 11.97 -9.17
N ALA A 269 16.78 10.99 -8.62
CA ALA A 269 16.26 9.70 -8.19
C ALA A 269 16.66 9.35 -6.75
N ALA A 270 16.79 10.37 -5.89
CA ALA A 270 17.29 10.23 -4.50
C ALA A 270 16.29 9.57 -3.52
N GLY A 271 15.14 9.13 -4.02
CA GLY A 271 14.19 8.27 -3.33
C GLY A 271 13.63 8.83 -2.01
N SER A 272 13.38 7.92 -1.08
CA SER A 272 12.78 8.19 0.24
C SER A 272 13.57 7.50 1.36
N GLN A 273 13.17 7.70 2.60
CA GLN A 273 13.73 7.07 3.79
C GLN A 273 12.65 6.77 4.83
N SER A 274 12.92 5.83 5.75
CA SER A 274 12.05 5.52 6.88
C SER A 274 11.74 6.77 7.70
N VAL A 275 10.48 6.96 8.11
CA VAL A 275 10.12 7.99 9.08
C VAL A 275 10.59 7.55 10.46
N SER A 276 11.31 8.44 11.16
CA SER A 276 11.71 8.23 12.55
C SER A 276 10.78 9.03 13.46
N LEU A 277 10.27 8.37 14.51
CA LEU A 277 9.46 9.02 15.53
C LEU A 277 10.37 9.63 16.60
N PRO A 278 10.36 10.96 16.81
CA PRO A 278 11.33 11.62 17.68
C PRO A 278 11.31 11.16 19.15
N PHE A 279 10.16 10.67 19.63
CA PHE A 279 9.99 10.22 21.02
C PHE A 279 10.48 8.79 21.28
N MET A 280 10.80 8.02 20.24
CA MET A 280 11.28 6.65 20.41
C MET A 280 12.71 6.63 20.96
N PRO A 281 13.04 5.74 21.91
CA PRO A 281 14.39 5.67 22.47
C PRO A 281 15.40 5.21 21.43
N LYS A 282 16.63 5.72 21.53
CA LYS A 282 17.78 5.23 20.76
C LYS A 282 18.28 3.93 21.39
N ASP A 283 17.77 2.80 20.93
CA ASP A 283 18.12 1.46 21.41
C ASP A 283 18.21 0.49 20.22
N PRO A 284 19.16 -0.46 20.19
CA PRO A 284 19.27 -1.44 19.11
C PRO A 284 18.03 -2.33 18.91
N ARG A 285 17.14 -2.43 19.91
CA ARG A 285 15.85 -3.13 19.83
C ARG A 285 14.74 -2.29 19.20
N VAL A 286 15.01 -1.02 18.87
CA VAL A 286 14.11 -0.15 18.13
C VAL A 286 14.65 -0.01 16.71
N VAL A 287 14.04 -0.72 15.77
CA VAL A 287 14.52 -0.85 14.40
C VAL A 287 13.55 -0.23 13.40
N ASP A 288 14.06 0.14 12.23
CA ASP A 288 13.25 0.34 11.04
C ASP A 288 13.25 -0.95 10.18
N SER A 289 12.71 -0.88 8.96
CA SER A 289 12.69 -2.03 8.05
C SER A 289 14.10 -2.55 7.72
N THR A 290 15.12 -1.69 7.68
CA THR A 290 16.50 -2.12 7.43
C THR A 290 17.02 -2.97 8.58
N GLY A 291 16.83 -2.51 9.82
CA GLY A 291 17.25 -3.28 11.00
C GLY A 291 16.50 -4.61 11.14
N ALA A 292 15.22 -4.66 10.79
CA ALA A 292 14.45 -5.91 10.75
C ALA A 292 14.98 -6.91 9.72
N LEU A 293 15.42 -6.45 8.55
CA LEU A 293 15.97 -7.30 7.48
C LEU A 293 17.36 -7.87 7.80
N GLU A 294 18.07 -7.29 8.76
CA GLU A 294 19.34 -7.83 9.26
C GLU A 294 19.15 -8.95 10.29
N MET A 295 17.93 -9.19 10.76
CA MET A 295 17.56 -10.32 11.60
C MET A 295 18.39 -10.49 12.89
N GLY A 296 18.99 -9.39 13.38
CA GLY A 296 19.99 -9.40 14.46
C GLY A 296 19.47 -9.76 15.86
N THR A 297 18.14 -9.77 16.03
CA THR A 297 17.47 -10.15 17.28
C THR A 297 16.51 -11.32 17.00
N ASP A 298 16.39 -12.22 17.98
CA ASP A 298 15.41 -13.32 17.99
C ASP A 298 14.31 -13.02 19.02
N PRO A 299 13.36 -12.11 18.71
CA PRO A 299 12.37 -11.65 19.68
C PRO A 299 11.31 -12.72 19.95
N LYS A 300 10.89 -12.85 21.22
CA LYS A 300 9.68 -13.60 21.58
C LYS A 300 8.43 -12.75 21.39
N ARG A 301 8.52 -11.45 21.68
CA ARG A 301 7.46 -10.46 21.41
C ARG A 301 7.98 -9.30 20.58
N MET A 302 7.26 -8.99 19.51
CA MET A 302 7.59 -7.89 18.60
C MET A 302 6.41 -6.94 18.45
N LEU A 303 6.65 -5.64 18.59
CA LEU A 303 5.69 -4.60 18.25
C LEU A 303 5.93 -4.11 16.83
N VAL A 304 4.89 -4.08 16.01
CA VAL A 304 4.84 -3.41 14.71
C VAL A 304 4.13 -2.08 14.87
N LEU A 305 4.87 -0.98 14.74
CA LEU A 305 4.36 0.38 14.83
C LEU A 305 4.01 0.89 13.42
N GLY A 306 2.72 0.86 13.08
CA GLY A 306 2.18 1.14 11.74
C GLY A 306 1.63 -0.12 11.07
N GLY A 307 0.35 -0.10 10.71
CA GLY A 307 -0.39 -1.20 10.08
C GLY A 307 -0.27 -1.28 8.56
N GLY A 308 0.79 -0.71 8.00
CA GLY A 308 1.06 -0.71 6.56
C GLY A 308 1.76 -1.98 6.08
N ILE A 309 1.83 -2.15 4.75
CA ILE A 309 2.36 -3.36 4.08
C ILE A 309 3.73 -3.79 4.62
N ILE A 310 4.69 -2.87 4.72
CA ILE A 310 6.07 -3.18 5.17
C ILE A 310 6.06 -3.80 6.57
N GLY A 311 5.29 -3.24 7.49
CA GLY A 311 5.20 -3.72 8.86
C GLY A 311 4.59 -5.12 8.93
N LEU A 312 3.52 -5.36 8.18
CA LEU A 312 2.82 -6.65 8.15
C LEU A 312 3.62 -7.75 7.44
N GLU A 313 4.37 -7.42 6.39
CA GLU A 313 5.31 -8.33 5.73
C GLU A 313 6.40 -8.77 6.72
N MET A 314 7.02 -7.83 7.43
CA MET A 314 8.05 -8.16 8.43
C MET A 314 7.46 -8.91 9.62
N GLY A 315 6.28 -8.52 10.08
CA GLY A 315 5.53 -9.26 11.11
C GLY A 315 5.33 -10.72 10.71
N THR A 316 4.91 -10.98 9.46
CA THR A 316 4.72 -12.33 8.93
C THR A 316 6.01 -13.16 9.05
N VAL A 317 7.14 -12.63 8.57
CA VAL A 317 8.45 -13.30 8.68
C VAL A 317 8.80 -13.62 10.13
N TYR A 318 8.76 -12.62 11.02
CA TYR A 318 9.15 -12.81 12.41
C TYR A 318 8.19 -13.74 13.18
N SER A 319 6.91 -13.71 12.86
CA SER A 319 5.92 -14.61 13.45
C SER A 319 6.16 -16.06 13.07
N THR A 320 6.45 -16.34 11.79
CA THR A 320 6.80 -17.69 11.34
C THR A 320 8.09 -18.20 11.98
N LEU A 321 9.02 -17.29 12.29
CA LEU A 321 10.24 -17.60 13.04
C LEU A 321 10.02 -17.73 14.56
N GLY A 322 8.81 -17.51 15.07
CA GLY A 322 8.41 -17.80 16.45
C GLY A 322 8.02 -16.58 17.29
N ALA A 323 8.08 -15.36 16.77
CA ALA A 323 7.67 -14.17 17.51
C ALA A 323 6.14 -14.07 17.63
N ARG A 324 5.66 -13.64 18.81
CA ARG A 324 4.30 -13.12 18.97
C ARG A 324 4.26 -11.65 18.59
N LEU A 325 3.22 -11.23 17.90
CA LEU A 325 3.12 -9.87 17.37
C LEU A 325 2.07 -9.04 18.10
N ASP A 326 2.37 -7.78 18.32
CA ASP A 326 1.36 -6.74 18.46
C ASP A 326 1.51 -5.76 17.30
N VAL A 327 0.39 -5.23 16.80
CA VAL A 327 0.41 -4.16 15.79
C VAL A 327 -0.43 -2.99 16.28
N VAL A 328 0.11 -1.79 16.14
CA VAL A 328 -0.59 -0.52 16.43
C VAL A 328 -0.74 0.30 15.17
N GLU A 329 -1.95 0.79 14.93
CA GLU A 329 -2.31 1.65 13.81
C GLU A 329 -3.21 2.79 14.31
N MET A 330 -2.85 4.01 13.91
CA MET A 330 -3.59 5.22 14.29
C MET A 330 -4.91 5.34 13.52
N LEU A 331 -4.98 4.75 12.33
CA LEU A 331 -6.16 4.71 11.49
C LEU A 331 -7.08 3.53 11.86
N ASP A 332 -8.22 3.47 11.18
CA ASP A 332 -9.30 2.53 11.45
C ASP A 332 -9.13 1.14 10.85
N GLY A 333 -7.99 0.89 10.19
CA GLY A 333 -7.72 -0.39 9.56
C GLY A 333 -6.29 -0.56 9.10
N LEU A 334 -5.92 -1.82 8.87
CA LEU A 334 -4.63 -2.22 8.32
C LEU A 334 -4.62 -2.06 6.78
N MET A 335 -3.44 -2.08 6.18
CA MET A 335 -3.24 -1.99 4.71
C MET A 335 -4.08 -0.87 4.08
N GLN A 336 -3.92 0.35 4.59
CA GLN A 336 -4.63 1.52 4.09
C GLN A 336 -4.47 1.67 2.57
N GLY A 337 -5.59 1.92 1.88
CA GLY A 337 -5.67 1.97 0.42
C GLY A 337 -6.22 0.72 -0.25
N ALA A 338 -6.14 -0.46 0.38
CA ALA A 338 -6.83 -1.66 -0.11
C ALA A 338 -8.30 -1.66 0.35
N ASP A 339 -9.22 -2.25 -0.43
CA ASP A 339 -10.60 -2.40 0.04
C ASP A 339 -10.69 -3.32 1.27
N ARG A 340 -11.65 -3.00 2.15
CA ARG A 340 -11.79 -3.65 3.46
C ARG A 340 -12.14 -5.14 3.37
N ASP A 341 -12.83 -5.56 2.34
CA ASP A 341 -13.19 -6.97 2.10
C ASP A 341 -11.94 -7.84 1.84
N LEU A 342 -10.95 -7.35 1.07
CA LEU A 342 -9.67 -8.05 0.90
C LEU A 342 -8.92 -8.15 2.23
N VAL A 343 -8.82 -7.03 2.95
CA VAL A 343 -8.09 -6.96 4.23
C VAL A 343 -8.75 -7.85 5.29
N LYS A 344 -10.07 -7.99 5.28
CA LYS A 344 -10.81 -8.85 6.22
C LYS A 344 -10.42 -10.32 6.08
N VAL A 345 -10.24 -10.82 4.85
CA VAL A 345 -9.77 -12.20 4.61
C VAL A 345 -8.36 -12.37 5.17
N TRP A 346 -7.44 -11.47 4.82
CA TRP A 346 -6.08 -11.48 5.34
C TRP A 346 -6.03 -11.45 6.87
N GLN A 347 -6.81 -10.56 7.49
CA GLN A 347 -6.82 -10.37 8.94
C GLN A 347 -7.35 -11.61 9.66
N LYS A 348 -8.39 -12.27 9.12
CA LYS A 348 -8.92 -13.52 9.67
C LYS A 348 -7.85 -14.62 9.64
N MET A 349 -7.14 -14.78 8.53
CA MET A 349 -6.09 -15.79 8.39
C MET A 349 -4.88 -15.53 9.29
N ASN A 350 -4.55 -14.26 9.53
CA ASN A 350 -3.37 -13.88 10.29
C ASN A 350 -3.64 -13.57 11.76
N ALA A 351 -4.90 -13.54 12.21
CA ALA A 351 -5.27 -13.30 13.60
C ALA A 351 -4.47 -14.18 14.61
N PRO A 352 -4.22 -15.47 14.35
CA PRO A 352 -3.42 -16.30 15.26
C PRO A 352 -1.98 -15.82 15.45
N ARG A 353 -1.42 -14.97 14.58
CA ARG A 353 -0.05 -14.41 14.70
C ARG A 353 0.05 -13.28 15.74
N PHE A 354 -1.07 -12.62 16.02
CA PHE A 354 -1.11 -11.42 16.86
C PHE A 354 -1.68 -11.73 18.25
N ASP A 355 -1.13 -11.09 19.27
CA ASP A 355 -1.77 -11.00 20.58
C ASP A 355 -2.77 -9.82 20.59
N ASN A 356 -2.41 -8.69 19.95
CA ASN A 356 -3.25 -7.52 19.80
C ASN A 356 -3.14 -6.88 18.40
N ILE A 357 -4.29 -6.52 17.84
CA ILE A 357 -4.42 -5.62 16.68
C ILE A 357 -5.09 -4.34 17.19
N MET A 358 -4.29 -3.29 17.42
CA MET A 358 -4.73 -2.04 18.06
C MET A 358 -4.98 -0.98 17.00
N LEU A 359 -6.21 -0.90 16.50
CA LEU A 359 -6.65 0.13 15.54
C LEU A 359 -7.10 1.39 16.28
N LYS A 360 -7.12 2.53 15.58
CA LYS A 360 -7.45 3.85 16.16
C LYS A 360 -6.66 4.14 17.45
N THR A 361 -5.43 3.66 17.51
CA THR A 361 -4.60 3.66 18.72
C THR A 361 -3.28 4.38 18.46
N LYS A 362 -2.88 5.23 19.39
CA LYS A 362 -1.63 6.00 19.35
C LYS A 362 -0.61 5.39 20.29
N THR A 363 0.65 5.38 19.85
CA THR A 363 1.79 5.19 20.76
C THR A 363 2.15 6.53 21.38
N VAL A 364 2.10 6.62 22.72
CA VAL A 364 2.30 7.90 23.44
C VAL A 364 3.56 7.93 24.30
N GLY A 365 4.20 6.78 24.53
CA GLY A 365 5.47 6.72 25.24
C GLY A 365 6.23 5.45 24.91
N ALA A 366 7.55 5.53 24.91
CA ALA A 366 8.44 4.39 24.77
C ALA A 366 9.71 4.60 25.59
N GLU A 367 10.08 3.60 26.38
CA GLU A 367 11.26 3.62 27.26
C GLU A 367 12.06 2.32 27.08
N ALA A 368 13.38 2.44 26.93
CA ALA A 368 14.26 1.29 26.92
C ALA A 368 14.55 0.83 28.35
N THR A 369 14.16 -0.40 28.69
CA THR A 369 14.45 -1.04 29.98
C THR A 369 15.37 -2.23 29.81
N LYS A 370 15.76 -2.88 30.91
CA LYS A 370 16.57 -4.11 30.86
C LYS A 370 15.76 -5.28 30.28
N GLU A 371 14.46 -5.30 30.55
CA GLU A 371 13.52 -6.35 30.15
C GLU A 371 13.11 -6.23 28.67
N GLY A 372 13.09 -5.01 28.11
CA GLY A 372 12.69 -4.77 26.73
C GLY A 372 12.44 -3.29 26.46
N ILE A 373 11.71 -3.00 25.39
CA ILE A 373 11.17 -1.66 25.13
C ILE A 373 9.76 -1.62 25.72
N LYS A 374 9.57 -0.80 26.76
CA LYS A 374 8.28 -0.57 27.40
C LYS A 374 7.54 0.53 26.64
N VAL A 375 6.37 0.21 26.10
CA VAL A 375 5.60 1.09 25.22
C VAL A 375 4.20 1.32 25.79
N THR A 376 3.77 2.58 25.80
CA THR A 376 2.46 3.00 26.29
C THR A 376 1.58 3.44 25.11
N PHE A 377 0.32 3.03 25.15
CA PHE A 377 -0.66 3.29 24.08
C PHE A 377 -1.88 4.05 24.61
N GLU A 378 -2.53 4.81 23.74
CA GLU A 378 -3.82 5.47 23.98
C GLU A 378 -4.79 5.16 22.85
N GLY A 379 -5.96 4.63 23.19
CA GLY A 379 -7.00 4.26 22.23
C GLY A 379 -8.02 3.32 22.88
N GLU A 380 -9.17 3.16 22.25
CA GLU A 380 -10.22 2.26 22.76
C GLU A 380 -9.77 0.79 22.80
N GLN A 381 -8.92 0.40 21.84
CA GLN A 381 -8.36 -0.95 21.73
C GLN A 381 -6.98 -1.08 22.39
N ALA A 382 -6.50 -0.03 23.05
CA ALA A 382 -5.19 -0.03 23.71
C ALA A 382 -5.25 -0.82 25.03
N PRO A 383 -4.22 -1.62 25.36
CA PRO A 383 -4.05 -2.13 26.71
C PRO A 383 -3.84 -0.96 27.68
N LYS A 384 -4.46 -1.05 28.88
CA LYS A 384 -4.37 0.01 29.91
C LYS A 384 -2.96 0.17 30.46
N GLU A 385 -2.24 -0.93 30.61
CA GLU A 385 -0.88 -0.95 31.13
C GLU A 385 0.15 -0.93 29.99
N PRO A 386 1.31 -0.28 30.18
CA PRO A 386 2.39 -0.33 29.20
C PRO A 386 2.85 -1.77 28.93
N GLN A 387 3.15 -2.07 27.67
CA GLN A 387 3.57 -3.39 27.22
C GLN A 387 5.08 -3.43 26.98
N VAL A 388 5.71 -4.58 27.24
CA VAL A 388 7.16 -4.78 27.04
C VAL A 388 7.40 -5.66 25.83
N TYR A 389 8.28 -5.21 24.93
CA TYR A 389 8.63 -5.90 23.70
C TYR A 389 10.14 -6.14 23.59
N ASP A 390 10.53 -7.27 23.01
CA ASP A 390 11.94 -7.59 22.74
C ASP A 390 12.46 -6.81 21.53
N LEU A 391 11.57 -6.48 20.60
CA LEU A 391 11.84 -5.73 19.37
C LEU A 391 10.67 -4.81 19.03
N VAL A 392 10.95 -3.57 18.63
CA VAL A 392 9.96 -2.63 18.09
C VAL A 392 10.36 -2.25 16.67
N LEU A 393 9.49 -2.56 15.71
CA LEU A 393 9.63 -2.15 14.31
C LEU A 393 8.85 -0.86 14.07
N GLN A 394 9.56 0.22 13.76
CA GLN A 394 8.98 1.47 13.28
C GLN A 394 8.69 1.37 11.77
N ALA A 395 7.42 1.19 11.42
CA ALA A 395 6.94 1.05 10.04
C ALA A 395 5.83 2.05 9.70
N VAL A 396 5.90 3.27 10.23
CA VAL A 396 4.88 4.36 10.06
C VAL A 396 4.92 5.09 8.71
N GLY A 397 5.63 4.53 7.74
CA GLY A 397 5.80 5.10 6.41
C GLY A 397 7.16 5.72 6.16
N ARG A 398 7.24 6.45 5.04
CA ARG A 398 8.49 6.93 4.45
C ARG A 398 8.37 8.40 4.06
N SER A 399 9.47 9.13 4.14
CA SER A 399 9.57 10.54 3.73
C SER A 399 10.52 10.70 2.53
N PRO A 400 10.17 11.53 1.52
CA PRO A 400 11.01 11.78 0.35
C PRO A 400 12.26 12.60 0.71
N ASN A 401 13.34 12.43 -0.06
CA ASN A 401 14.63 13.06 0.21
C ASN A 401 14.88 14.41 -0.52
N GLY A 402 13.84 15.07 -1.07
CA GLY A 402 14.00 16.28 -1.90
C GLY A 402 14.71 17.45 -1.20
N LYS A 403 14.59 17.57 0.12
CA LYS A 403 15.25 18.61 0.92
C LYS A 403 16.71 18.31 1.28
N LYS A 404 17.31 17.23 0.76
CA LYS A 404 18.61 16.71 1.20
C LYS A 404 19.68 16.66 0.10
N ILE A 405 19.43 17.34 -1.01
CA ILE A 405 20.26 17.24 -2.22
C ILE A 405 20.68 18.62 -2.78
N GLY A 406 20.40 19.70 -2.04
CA GLY A 406 20.67 21.07 -2.50
C GLY A 406 19.82 21.51 -3.70
N ALA A 407 18.64 20.91 -3.91
CA ALA A 407 17.77 21.15 -5.07
C ALA A 407 17.46 22.64 -5.30
N GLU A 408 17.33 23.41 -4.22
CA GLU A 408 17.08 24.85 -4.26
C GLU A 408 18.19 25.64 -4.97
N LYS A 409 19.45 25.17 -4.88
CA LYS A 409 20.58 25.80 -5.56
C LYS A 409 20.53 25.61 -7.08
N ALA A 410 19.86 24.55 -7.53
CA ALA A 410 19.58 24.32 -8.94
C ALA A 410 18.30 25.03 -9.43
N GLY A 411 17.59 25.76 -8.56
CA GLY A 411 16.30 26.37 -8.89
C GLY A 411 15.11 25.41 -8.82
N VAL A 412 15.32 24.17 -8.37
CA VAL A 412 14.27 23.15 -8.31
C VAL A 412 13.37 23.37 -7.09
N ALA A 413 12.07 23.41 -7.33
CA ALA A 413 11.05 23.51 -6.30
C ALA A 413 10.90 22.19 -5.53
N VAL A 414 10.90 22.30 -4.20
CA VAL A 414 10.64 21.17 -3.29
C VAL A 414 9.46 21.55 -2.41
N SER A 415 8.45 20.69 -2.36
CA SER A 415 7.28 20.89 -1.49
C SER A 415 7.64 20.83 -0.01
N ASP A 416 6.74 21.32 0.84
CA ASP A 416 6.92 21.30 2.30
C ASP A 416 7.11 19.89 2.86
N ARG A 417 6.49 18.88 2.23
CA ARG A 417 6.64 17.47 2.59
C ARG A 417 7.90 16.81 2.02
N GLY A 418 8.68 17.54 1.23
CA GLY A 418 9.95 17.09 0.66
C GLY A 418 9.85 16.39 -0.70
N PHE A 419 8.68 16.35 -1.31
CA PHE A 419 8.51 15.86 -2.69
C PHE A 419 8.94 16.92 -3.71
N ILE A 420 9.40 16.47 -4.88
CA ILE A 420 9.70 17.30 -6.04
C ILE A 420 8.58 17.09 -7.07
N PRO A 421 7.65 18.04 -7.25
CA PRO A 421 6.60 17.93 -8.25
C PRO A 421 7.18 17.84 -9.66
N VAL A 422 6.55 17.02 -10.50
CA VAL A 422 6.91 16.88 -11.92
C VAL A 422 5.68 16.88 -12.82
N ASP A 423 5.88 17.20 -14.09
CA ASP A 423 4.88 16.99 -15.14
C ASP A 423 4.84 15.54 -15.64
N ILE A 424 4.00 15.23 -16.63
CA ILE A 424 3.88 13.89 -17.21
C ILE A 424 5.14 13.41 -17.95
N GLN A 425 6.06 14.31 -18.29
CA GLN A 425 7.35 13.97 -18.89
C GLN A 425 8.45 13.84 -17.83
N MET A 426 8.08 13.88 -16.55
CA MET A 426 8.97 13.82 -15.39
C MET A 426 9.85 15.06 -15.20
N ARG A 427 9.53 16.19 -15.86
CA ARG A 427 10.27 17.44 -15.69
C ARG A 427 9.88 18.13 -14.40
N THR A 428 10.87 18.70 -13.73
CA THR A 428 10.63 19.64 -12.63
C THR A 428 10.23 21.02 -13.19
N ASN A 429 10.12 22.04 -12.32
CA ASN A 429 9.98 23.43 -12.76
C ASN A 429 11.20 23.97 -13.52
N VAL A 430 12.35 23.27 -13.48
CA VAL A 430 13.56 23.59 -14.25
C VAL A 430 13.61 22.65 -15.46
N PRO A 431 13.46 23.13 -16.72
CA PRO A 431 13.15 22.29 -17.88
C PRO A 431 14.13 21.16 -18.20
N HIS A 432 15.42 21.34 -17.87
CA HIS A 432 16.48 20.36 -18.10
C HIS A 432 16.75 19.44 -16.90
N ILE A 433 16.02 19.62 -15.79
CA ILE A 433 16.11 18.81 -14.58
C ILE A 433 14.81 18.04 -14.39
N PHE A 434 14.94 16.73 -14.29
CA PHE A 434 13.87 15.75 -14.13
C PHE A 434 13.92 15.16 -12.73
N ALA A 435 12.82 14.57 -12.27
CA ALA A 435 12.78 13.79 -11.03
C ALA A 435 11.87 12.56 -11.19
N ILE A 436 12.20 11.46 -10.51
CA ILE A 436 11.50 10.17 -10.65
C ILE A 436 11.48 9.36 -9.35
N GLY A 437 10.54 8.43 -9.24
CA GLY A 437 10.41 7.47 -8.16
C GLY A 437 9.73 8.03 -6.91
N ASP A 438 10.14 7.56 -5.73
CA ASP A 438 9.52 7.97 -4.47
C ASP A 438 9.60 9.47 -4.20
N ILE A 439 10.60 10.15 -4.77
CA ILE A 439 10.85 11.57 -4.50
C ILE A 439 9.82 12.48 -5.15
N VAL A 440 9.08 12.00 -6.16
CA VAL A 440 8.09 12.82 -6.88
C VAL A 440 6.66 12.66 -6.37
N GLY A 441 6.35 11.55 -5.70
CA GLY A 441 5.01 11.34 -5.16
C GLY A 441 4.67 9.88 -4.86
N GLN A 442 3.45 9.69 -4.37
CA GLN A 442 2.84 8.38 -4.15
C GLN A 442 2.31 7.80 -5.47
N PRO A 443 2.14 6.46 -5.55
CA PRO A 443 2.60 5.46 -4.60
C PRO A 443 4.13 5.25 -4.69
N MET A 444 4.82 5.12 -3.55
CA MET A 444 6.27 4.85 -3.48
C MET A 444 6.60 3.39 -3.83
N LEU A 445 6.59 3.07 -5.13
CA LEU A 445 6.73 1.72 -5.65
C LEU A 445 7.83 1.62 -6.71
N ALA A 446 8.56 0.51 -6.69
CA ALA A 446 9.72 0.31 -7.54
C ALA A 446 9.37 0.26 -9.04
N HIS A 447 8.29 -0.42 -9.41
CA HIS A 447 7.82 -0.49 -10.79
C HIS A 447 7.36 0.88 -11.31
N LYS A 448 6.71 1.72 -10.49
CA LYS A 448 6.44 3.12 -10.86
C LYS A 448 7.75 3.84 -11.19
N ALA A 449 8.74 3.77 -10.29
CA ALA A 449 10.02 4.44 -10.48
C ALA A 449 10.74 4.01 -11.76
N VAL A 450 10.69 2.73 -12.13
CA VAL A 450 11.30 2.21 -13.38
C VAL A 450 10.61 2.76 -14.63
N HIS A 451 9.28 2.83 -14.65
CA HIS A 451 8.55 3.36 -15.80
C HIS A 451 8.72 4.88 -15.96
N GLU A 452 8.68 5.63 -14.85
CA GLU A 452 9.01 7.06 -14.81
C GLU A 452 10.44 7.31 -15.33
N ALA A 453 11.38 6.44 -14.98
CA ALA A 453 12.77 6.52 -15.41
C ALA A 453 12.97 6.41 -16.92
N HIS A 454 12.25 5.47 -17.55
CA HIS A 454 12.33 5.29 -19.00
C HIS A 454 11.83 6.54 -19.73
N VAL A 455 10.70 7.10 -19.30
CA VAL A 455 10.16 8.34 -19.86
C VAL A 455 11.18 9.48 -19.74
N ALA A 456 11.72 9.73 -18.54
CA ALA A 456 12.69 10.82 -18.35
C ALA A 456 13.93 10.68 -19.26
N ALA A 457 14.48 9.47 -19.36
CA ALA A 457 15.65 9.19 -20.20
C ALA A 457 15.35 9.35 -21.70
N GLU A 458 14.17 8.92 -22.14
CA GLU A 458 13.70 9.05 -23.53
C GLU A 458 13.49 10.51 -23.90
N VAL A 459 12.80 11.27 -23.05
CA VAL A 459 12.58 12.70 -23.27
C VAL A 459 13.91 13.44 -23.46
N ILE A 460 14.87 13.24 -22.55
CA ILE A 460 16.19 13.87 -22.64
C ILE A 460 16.91 13.48 -23.94
N ALA A 461 16.97 12.20 -24.25
CA ALA A 461 17.65 11.72 -25.46
C ALA A 461 16.99 12.24 -26.73
N GLY A 462 15.65 12.31 -26.75
CA GLY A 462 14.88 12.81 -27.88
C GLY A 462 15.18 14.27 -28.15
N GLU A 463 15.19 15.11 -27.12
CA GLU A 463 15.54 16.52 -27.24
C GLU A 463 16.96 16.74 -27.73
N GLN A 464 17.93 16.02 -27.16
CA GLN A 464 19.34 16.17 -27.56
C GLN A 464 19.60 15.71 -28.99
N LYS A 465 18.83 14.75 -29.51
CA LYS A 465 18.97 14.22 -30.88
C LYS A 465 18.04 14.88 -31.90
N GLY A 466 17.08 15.69 -31.46
CA GLY A 466 16.00 16.19 -32.31
C GLY A 466 14.99 15.12 -32.74
N ASP A 467 14.86 14.04 -31.98
CA ASP A 467 13.90 12.95 -32.22
C ASP A 467 12.56 13.28 -31.53
N LYS A 468 11.54 13.53 -32.35
CA LYS A 468 10.20 13.93 -31.87
C LYS A 468 9.42 12.79 -31.24
N GLU A 469 9.60 11.57 -31.70
CA GLU A 469 8.89 10.41 -31.14
C GLU A 469 9.38 10.18 -29.72
N LEU A 470 10.70 10.11 -29.56
CA LEU A 470 11.34 9.90 -28.27
C LEU A 470 11.11 11.08 -27.29
N SER A 471 11.17 12.32 -27.78
CA SER A 471 10.93 13.50 -26.94
C SER A 471 9.45 13.71 -26.56
N SER A 472 8.53 12.97 -27.19
CA SER A 472 7.11 12.97 -26.84
C SER A 472 6.73 11.92 -25.79
N ALA A 473 7.69 11.12 -25.30
CA ALA A 473 7.45 10.15 -24.24
C ALA A 473 6.79 10.82 -23.02
N ALA A 474 5.81 10.13 -22.44
CA ALA A 474 5.02 10.62 -21.32
C ALA A 474 4.59 9.44 -20.44
N PHE A 475 4.59 9.67 -19.13
CA PHE A 475 4.12 8.72 -18.14
C PHE A 475 2.59 8.79 -18.03
N ASN A 476 1.91 8.12 -18.96
CA ASN A 476 0.44 8.05 -19.07
C ASN A 476 -0.10 6.70 -18.58
N ALA A 477 0.50 6.11 -17.54
CA ALA A 477 -0.04 4.89 -16.94
C ALA A 477 -1.39 5.20 -16.28
N ARG A 478 -2.45 4.53 -16.71
CA ARG A 478 -3.80 4.67 -16.13
C ARG A 478 -3.84 4.04 -14.74
N VAL A 479 -3.04 2.99 -14.53
CA VAL A 479 -3.02 2.25 -13.28
C VAL A 479 -1.61 1.85 -12.85
N ILE A 480 -1.42 1.77 -11.53
CA ILE A 480 -0.20 1.26 -10.91
C ILE A 480 -0.63 0.20 -9.88
N PRO A 481 -0.23 -1.08 -10.05
CA PRO A 481 -0.63 -2.13 -9.12
C PRO A 481 0.06 -1.98 -7.77
N SER A 482 -0.61 -2.42 -6.71
CA SER A 482 -0.11 -2.49 -5.34
C SER A 482 -0.27 -3.91 -4.81
N VAL A 483 0.73 -4.42 -4.10
CA VAL A 483 0.76 -5.79 -3.59
C VAL A 483 1.34 -5.80 -2.17
N ALA A 484 0.61 -6.37 -1.23
CA ALA A 484 1.14 -6.84 0.04
C ALA A 484 1.50 -8.32 -0.10
N TYR A 485 2.80 -8.64 0.02
CA TYR A 485 3.30 -10.02 -0.10
C TYR A 485 3.20 -10.77 1.23
N THR A 486 2.11 -10.54 1.96
CA THR A 486 1.74 -11.32 3.15
C THR A 486 1.21 -12.69 2.75
N ASP A 487 0.80 -13.51 3.72
CA ASP A 487 0.13 -14.78 3.46
C ASP A 487 -1.27 -14.83 4.09
N PRO A 488 -2.38 -14.80 3.33
CA PRO A 488 -2.42 -14.66 1.86
C PRO A 488 -1.93 -13.29 1.38
N GLU A 489 -1.56 -13.21 0.10
CA GLU A 489 -1.21 -11.93 -0.54
C GLU A 489 -2.48 -11.08 -0.72
N VAL A 490 -2.31 -9.76 -0.72
CA VAL A 490 -3.39 -8.80 -1.03
C VAL A 490 -2.90 -7.92 -2.16
N ALA A 491 -3.46 -8.10 -3.36
CA ALA A 491 -3.10 -7.37 -4.57
C ALA A 491 -4.28 -6.57 -5.09
N TRP A 492 -4.04 -5.34 -5.55
CA TRP A 492 -5.08 -4.53 -6.19
C TRP A 492 -4.48 -3.56 -7.21
N VAL A 493 -5.31 -3.13 -8.16
CA VAL A 493 -4.94 -2.18 -9.21
C VAL A 493 -6.16 -1.37 -9.65
N GLY A 494 -5.95 -0.11 -10.03
CA GLY A 494 -7.01 0.79 -10.45
C GLY A 494 -7.90 1.27 -9.30
N LEU A 495 -9.16 1.56 -9.63
CA LEU A 495 -10.16 2.06 -8.70
C LEU A 495 -10.53 1.00 -7.66
N THR A 496 -10.67 1.39 -6.39
CA THR A 496 -11.20 0.53 -5.33
C THR A 496 -12.68 0.84 -5.04
N GLU A 497 -13.42 -0.02 -4.34
CA GLU A 497 -14.81 0.26 -3.95
C GLU A 497 -14.90 1.51 -3.06
N ASP A 498 -13.96 1.67 -2.13
CA ASP A 498 -13.92 2.85 -1.25
C ASP A 498 -13.67 4.14 -2.03
N GLN A 499 -12.80 4.11 -3.05
CA GLN A 499 -12.58 5.23 -3.95
C GLN A 499 -13.80 5.50 -4.85
N ALA A 500 -14.41 4.45 -5.40
CA ALA A 500 -15.61 4.58 -6.24
C ALA A 500 -16.74 5.28 -5.47
N LYS A 501 -16.97 4.87 -4.21
CA LYS A 501 -17.95 5.51 -3.32
C LYS A 501 -17.58 6.97 -3.01
N ALA A 502 -16.32 7.24 -2.68
CA ALA A 502 -15.85 8.58 -2.36
C ALA A 502 -15.94 9.55 -3.55
N GLU A 503 -15.70 9.07 -4.77
CA GLU A 503 -15.77 9.86 -6.00
C GLU A 503 -17.15 9.87 -6.67
N GLY A 504 -18.12 9.11 -6.14
CA GLY A 504 -19.46 8.99 -6.72
C GLY A 504 -19.51 8.22 -8.05
N ILE A 505 -18.50 7.39 -8.33
CA ILE A 505 -18.41 6.55 -9.53
C ILE A 505 -19.27 5.31 -9.32
N LYS A 506 -20.25 5.10 -10.20
CA LYS A 506 -21.09 3.92 -10.18
C LYS A 506 -20.36 2.74 -10.80
N VAL A 507 -20.22 1.66 -10.04
CA VAL A 507 -19.54 0.45 -10.49
C VAL A 507 -20.43 -0.77 -10.40
N LYS A 508 -20.30 -1.66 -11.38
CA LYS A 508 -20.81 -3.03 -11.36
C LYS A 508 -19.68 -3.94 -10.86
N LYS A 509 -19.97 -4.76 -9.86
CA LYS A 509 -18.98 -5.65 -9.23
C LYS A 509 -19.11 -7.08 -9.75
N GLY A 510 -18.00 -7.64 -10.23
CA GLY A 510 -17.80 -9.07 -10.39
C GLY A 510 -17.04 -9.62 -9.20
N HIS A 511 -17.59 -10.61 -8.50
CA HIS A 511 -16.96 -11.19 -7.31
C HIS A 511 -17.00 -12.72 -7.39
N PHE A 512 -15.83 -13.34 -7.56
CA PHE A 512 -15.68 -14.78 -7.60
C PHE A 512 -15.00 -15.30 -6.33
N PRO A 513 -15.73 -15.99 -5.42
CA PRO A 513 -15.17 -16.54 -4.21
C PRO A 513 -14.32 -17.79 -4.52
N TRP A 514 -13.16 -17.94 -3.89
CA TRP A 514 -12.30 -19.09 -4.14
C TRP A 514 -12.80 -20.39 -3.49
N THR A 515 -13.82 -20.31 -2.64
CA THR A 515 -14.62 -21.47 -2.21
C THR A 515 -15.38 -22.15 -3.35
N ALA A 516 -15.45 -21.53 -4.54
CA ALA A 516 -15.93 -22.14 -5.76
C ALA A 516 -14.81 -22.52 -6.74
N SER A 517 -13.54 -22.24 -6.42
CA SER A 517 -12.40 -22.62 -7.26
C SER A 517 -11.93 -24.02 -6.90
N GLY A 518 -12.08 -24.96 -7.83
CA GLY A 518 -11.50 -26.31 -7.68
C GLY A 518 -9.99 -26.28 -7.42
N ARG A 519 -9.26 -25.33 -8.02
CA ARG A 519 -7.81 -25.16 -7.78
C ARG A 519 -7.52 -24.68 -6.36
N ALA A 520 -8.25 -23.69 -5.85
CA ALA A 520 -8.00 -23.15 -4.52
C ALA A 520 -8.34 -24.18 -3.43
N ILE A 521 -9.46 -24.90 -3.59
CA ILE A 521 -9.84 -26.02 -2.71
C ILE A 521 -8.78 -27.11 -2.74
N ALA A 522 -8.30 -27.51 -3.93
CA ALA A 522 -7.27 -28.54 -4.05
C ALA A 522 -5.95 -28.15 -3.37
N ASN A 523 -5.66 -26.85 -3.28
CA ASN A 523 -4.48 -26.33 -2.58
C ASN A 523 -4.71 -26.15 -1.07
N GLY A 524 -5.94 -26.32 -0.57
CA GLY A 524 -6.31 -26.01 0.82
C GLY A 524 -6.30 -24.52 1.15
N ARG A 525 -6.47 -23.67 0.12
CA ARG A 525 -6.35 -22.19 0.20
C ARG A 525 -7.54 -21.47 -0.42
N ASP A 526 -8.75 -21.93 -0.09
CA ASP A 526 -10.03 -21.43 -0.64
C ASP A 526 -10.59 -20.22 0.11
N GLU A 527 -9.85 -19.65 1.08
CA GLU A 527 -10.26 -18.46 1.82
C GLU A 527 -10.34 -17.18 0.97
N GLY A 528 -9.70 -17.20 -0.20
CA GLY A 528 -9.50 -16.06 -1.08
C GLY A 528 -10.70 -15.69 -1.94
N PHE A 529 -10.53 -14.63 -2.72
CA PHE A 529 -11.46 -14.27 -3.79
C PHE A 529 -10.79 -13.36 -4.84
N THR A 530 -11.42 -13.28 -6.01
CA THR A 530 -11.08 -12.32 -7.06
C THR A 530 -12.27 -11.37 -7.27
N LYS A 531 -11.99 -10.06 -7.26
CA LYS A 531 -12.97 -8.99 -7.42
C LYS A 531 -12.58 -8.07 -8.58
N LEU A 532 -13.53 -7.80 -9.47
CA LEU A 532 -13.38 -6.85 -10.57
C LEU A 532 -14.47 -5.77 -10.46
N LEU A 533 -14.10 -4.53 -10.78
CA LEU A 533 -14.99 -3.37 -10.76
C LEU A 533 -15.08 -2.78 -12.17
N PHE A 534 -16.28 -2.81 -12.73
CA PHE A 534 -16.60 -2.29 -14.05
C PHE A 534 -17.39 -1.00 -13.93
N ASP A 535 -17.13 -0.04 -14.80
CA ASP A 535 -17.95 1.16 -14.92
C ASP A 535 -19.40 0.79 -15.26
N ALA A 536 -20.38 1.32 -14.54
CA ALA A 536 -21.77 0.91 -14.69
C ALA A 536 -22.42 1.34 -16.02
N GLU A 537 -21.84 2.31 -16.74
CA GLU A 537 -22.38 2.83 -18.00
C GLU A 537 -21.60 2.30 -19.22
N THR A 538 -20.27 2.30 -19.13
CA THR A 538 -19.37 1.95 -20.24
C THR A 538 -18.92 0.51 -20.21
N HIS A 539 -19.19 -0.24 -19.13
CA HIS A 539 -18.79 -1.64 -18.93
C HIS A 539 -17.28 -1.87 -18.86
N ARG A 540 -16.47 -0.80 -18.96
CA ARG A 540 -15.00 -0.91 -18.92
C ARG A 540 -14.54 -1.25 -17.52
N ILE A 541 -13.54 -2.11 -17.43
CA ILE A 541 -12.89 -2.38 -16.15
C ILE A 541 -12.17 -1.10 -15.64
N LEU A 542 -12.45 -0.74 -14.40
CA LEU A 542 -11.87 0.41 -13.70
C LEU A 542 -10.88 0.00 -12.62
N GLY A 543 -11.03 -1.20 -12.08
CA GLY A 543 -10.16 -1.71 -11.03
C GLY A 543 -10.43 -3.17 -10.70
N GLY A 544 -9.56 -3.74 -9.88
CA GLY A 544 -9.71 -5.09 -9.39
C GLY A 544 -8.80 -5.38 -8.21
N GLY A 545 -9.19 -6.38 -7.43
CA GLY A 545 -8.49 -6.82 -6.24
C GLY A 545 -8.54 -8.34 -6.10
N ILE A 546 -7.45 -8.92 -5.61
CA ILE A 546 -7.30 -10.35 -5.36
C ILE A 546 -6.73 -10.52 -3.95
N VAL A 547 -7.33 -11.39 -3.15
CA VAL A 547 -6.75 -11.86 -1.90
C VAL A 547 -6.61 -13.38 -1.96
N GLY A 548 -5.40 -13.88 -1.73
CA GLY A 548 -5.09 -15.30 -1.83
C GLY A 548 -3.62 -15.57 -2.19
N THR A 549 -3.24 -16.84 -2.32
CA THR A 549 -1.90 -17.20 -2.78
C THR A 549 -1.69 -16.78 -4.23
N HIS A 550 -0.50 -16.27 -4.56
CA HIS A 550 -0.13 -15.80 -5.90
C HIS A 550 -0.96 -14.61 -6.44
N ALA A 551 -1.67 -13.87 -5.58
CA ALA A 551 -2.47 -12.72 -5.99
C ALA A 551 -1.64 -11.66 -6.76
N GLY A 552 -0.40 -11.43 -6.32
CA GLY A 552 0.53 -10.49 -6.94
C GLY A 552 0.98 -10.89 -8.35
N ASP A 553 1.06 -12.20 -8.66
CA ASP A 553 1.41 -12.69 -9.99
C ASP A 553 0.24 -12.55 -10.98
N MET A 554 -1.00 -12.58 -10.47
CA MET A 554 -2.22 -12.53 -11.30
C MET A 554 -2.69 -11.10 -11.59
N ILE A 555 -2.35 -10.12 -10.74
CA ILE A 555 -2.83 -8.73 -10.87
C ILE A 555 -2.39 -8.05 -12.19
N GLY A 556 -1.34 -8.58 -12.83
CA GLY A 556 -0.84 -8.07 -14.11
C GLY A 556 -1.86 -8.14 -15.25
N GLU A 557 -2.71 -9.18 -15.27
CA GLU A 557 -3.76 -9.30 -16.29
C GLU A 557 -4.85 -8.23 -16.12
N ILE A 558 -5.25 -7.96 -14.88
CA ILE A 558 -6.22 -6.90 -14.55
C ILE A 558 -5.65 -5.53 -14.92
N ALA A 559 -4.37 -5.28 -14.63
CA ALA A 559 -3.70 -4.04 -15.02
C ALA A 559 -3.71 -3.85 -16.54
N LEU A 560 -3.39 -4.90 -17.30
CA LEU A 560 -3.44 -4.89 -18.76
C LEU A 560 -4.86 -4.64 -19.28
N ALA A 561 -5.86 -5.31 -18.72
CA ALA A 561 -7.26 -5.15 -19.12
C ALA A 561 -7.72 -3.68 -18.94
N ILE A 562 -7.33 -3.04 -17.83
CA ILE A 562 -7.63 -1.62 -17.60
C ILE A 562 -6.94 -0.75 -18.63
N GLU A 563 -5.64 -0.95 -18.89
CA GLU A 563 -4.89 -0.17 -19.88
C GLU A 563 -5.52 -0.28 -21.28
N MET A 564 -5.90 -1.48 -21.68
CA MET A 564 -6.59 -1.75 -22.96
C MET A 564 -8.03 -1.23 -23.00
N GLY A 565 -8.62 -0.88 -21.85
CA GLY A 565 -10.01 -0.44 -21.76
C GLY A 565 -11.00 -1.56 -22.06
N ALA A 566 -10.65 -2.79 -21.69
CA ALA A 566 -11.48 -3.98 -21.86
C ALA A 566 -12.77 -3.89 -21.04
N ASP A 567 -13.81 -4.62 -21.46
CA ASP A 567 -15.06 -4.76 -20.73
C ASP A 567 -15.23 -6.16 -20.07
N GLU A 568 -16.35 -6.37 -19.36
CA GLU A 568 -16.65 -7.66 -18.74
C GLU A 568 -16.78 -8.83 -19.74
N ILE A 569 -17.08 -8.56 -21.02
CA ILE A 569 -17.23 -9.57 -22.07
C ILE A 569 -15.85 -9.95 -22.63
N ASP A 570 -14.97 -8.98 -22.87
CA ASP A 570 -13.59 -9.22 -23.32
C ASP A 570 -12.86 -10.16 -22.36
N ILE A 571 -12.95 -9.87 -21.05
CA ILE A 571 -12.33 -10.67 -20.01
C ILE A 571 -13.06 -12.01 -19.87
N GLY A 572 -14.39 -12.02 -19.76
CA GLY A 572 -15.16 -13.23 -19.53
C GLY A 572 -15.15 -14.24 -20.70
N LYS A 573 -14.94 -13.79 -21.95
CA LYS A 573 -14.82 -14.69 -23.12
C LYS A 573 -13.39 -15.13 -23.41
N THR A 574 -12.40 -14.54 -22.74
CA THR A 574 -11.03 -15.05 -22.82
C THR A 574 -11.00 -16.44 -22.17
N ILE A 575 -10.47 -17.43 -22.88
CA ILE A 575 -10.38 -18.80 -22.34
C ILE A 575 -9.17 -18.87 -21.42
N HIS A 576 -9.39 -18.69 -20.12
CA HIS A 576 -8.37 -18.94 -19.10
C HIS A 576 -8.12 -20.45 -18.92
N PRO A 577 -6.88 -20.87 -18.61
CA PRO A 577 -6.58 -22.28 -18.39
C PRO A 577 -7.23 -22.81 -17.11
N HIS A 578 -7.74 -24.05 -17.17
CA HIS A 578 -8.36 -24.75 -16.04
C HIS A 578 -7.59 -26.06 -15.70
N PRO A 579 -7.41 -26.41 -14.42
CA PRO A 579 -7.73 -25.66 -13.21
C PRO A 579 -6.59 -24.72 -12.79
N THR A 580 -6.85 -23.42 -12.62
CA THR A 580 -5.88 -22.42 -12.14
C THR A 580 -6.50 -21.44 -11.13
N LEU A 581 -5.66 -20.67 -10.42
CA LEU A 581 -6.17 -19.52 -9.66
C LEU A 581 -6.48 -18.35 -10.61
N GLY A 582 -5.73 -18.23 -11.72
CA GLY A 582 -5.87 -17.14 -12.69
C GLY A 582 -7.22 -17.10 -13.40
N GLU A 583 -7.86 -18.25 -13.65
CA GLU A 583 -9.19 -18.30 -14.26
C GLU A 583 -10.28 -17.60 -13.45
N SER A 584 -10.05 -17.37 -12.14
CA SER A 584 -10.95 -16.58 -11.30
C SER A 584 -11.12 -15.13 -11.78
N ILE A 585 -10.18 -14.60 -12.59
CA ILE A 585 -10.32 -13.29 -13.26
C ILE A 585 -11.42 -13.37 -14.33
N GLY A 586 -11.35 -14.35 -15.22
CA GLY A 586 -12.40 -14.62 -16.22
C GLY A 586 -13.76 -14.87 -15.56
N MET A 587 -13.78 -15.75 -14.55
CA MET A 587 -15.02 -16.07 -13.83
C MET A 587 -15.59 -14.87 -13.08
N ALA A 588 -14.78 -13.99 -12.50
CA ALA A 588 -15.28 -12.75 -11.89
C ALA A 588 -15.92 -11.82 -12.92
N ALA A 589 -15.38 -11.76 -14.15
CA ALA A 589 -15.99 -11.02 -15.25
C ALA A 589 -17.30 -11.67 -15.72
N GLU A 590 -17.35 -13.01 -15.81
CA GLU A 590 -18.59 -13.74 -16.08
C GLU A 590 -19.66 -13.52 -14.99
N VAL A 591 -19.26 -13.40 -13.72
CA VAL A 591 -20.17 -13.04 -12.62
C VAL A 591 -20.71 -11.63 -12.81
N ALA A 592 -19.87 -10.66 -13.16
CA ALA A 592 -20.34 -9.32 -13.48
C ALA A 592 -21.31 -9.35 -14.66
N HIS A 593 -21.01 -10.09 -15.72
CA HIS A 593 -21.85 -10.20 -16.91
C HIS A 593 -23.16 -10.98 -16.65
N GLY A 594 -23.15 -11.96 -15.73
CA GLY A 594 -24.28 -12.85 -15.43
C GLY A 594 -24.26 -14.17 -16.20
N THR A 595 -23.08 -14.62 -16.66
CA THR A 595 -22.90 -15.87 -17.42
C THR A 595 -22.10 -16.95 -16.69
N CYS A 596 -21.62 -16.69 -15.47
CA CYS A 596 -20.84 -17.67 -14.73
C CYS A 596 -21.69 -18.90 -14.38
N THR A 597 -21.21 -20.08 -14.75
CA THR A 597 -21.91 -21.37 -14.48
C THR A 597 -21.34 -22.15 -13.30
N ASP A 598 -20.23 -21.68 -12.72
CA ASP A 598 -19.58 -22.31 -11.57
C ASP A 598 -20.08 -21.76 -10.24
N LEU A 599 -20.98 -20.78 -10.28
CA LEU A 599 -21.73 -20.25 -9.15
C LEU A 599 -23.24 -20.48 -9.33
N PRO A 600 -24.03 -20.44 -8.25
CA PRO A 600 -25.48 -20.43 -8.35
C PRO A 600 -25.98 -19.33 -9.31
N PRO A 601 -27.07 -19.57 -10.07
CA PRO A 601 -27.57 -18.59 -11.01
C PRO A 601 -27.91 -17.29 -10.30
N ALA A 602 -27.49 -16.16 -10.88
CA ALA A 602 -27.89 -14.84 -10.40
C ALA A 602 -29.42 -14.77 -10.40
N LYS A 603 -30.03 -14.36 -9.28
CA LYS A 603 -31.49 -14.13 -9.23
C LYS A 603 -31.82 -13.06 -10.27
N LYS A 604 -32.63 -13.41 -11.27
CA LYS A 604 -33.21 -12.44 -12.21
C LYS A 604 -34.10 -11.52 -11.40
N SER A 605 -33.73 -10.25 -11.26
CA SER A 605 -34.56 -9.18 -10.72
C SER A 605 -35.64 -8.78 -11.71
#